data_AF-F3G4U1-F1
#
_entry.id   AF-F3G4U1-F1
#
_cell.length_a   1.000
_cell.length_b   1.000
_cell.length_c   1.000
_cell.angle_alpha   90.00
_cell.angle_beta   90.00
_cell.angle_gamma   90.00
#
_symmetry.space_group_name_H-M   'P 1'
#
loop_
_entity.id
_entity.type
_entity.pdbx_description
1 polymer ?
#
loop_
_entity_poly.entity_id
_entity_poly.type
_entity_poly.pdbx_seq_one_letter_code
_entity_poly.pdbx_strand_id
1 'polypeptide(L)'
;MTQINAITEQASTGLTQQSSTGERRLSAAEFQQLGAVPAAVEWFANIDNPRTRRAYQNDLEDFCGFVSLAGAEEFRAVTRSHVSAWRAQLELRGLSGATIRRKLAAL
;
A
#
# COMPACT_ATOMS: atom_id res chain seq x y z
N MET A 1 -16.02 -3.03 37.08
CA MET A 1 -17.34 -2.38 37.07
C MET A 1 -17.12 -0.92 36.71
N THR A 2 -17.75 -0.24 35.76
CA THR A 2 -18.63 -0.51 34.61
C THR A 2 -18.74 0.90 33.96
N GLN A 3 -18.81 0.96 32.64
CA GLN A 3 -19.27 2.09 31.81
C GLN A 3 -18.25 3.18 31.43
N ILE A 4 -17.53 2.95 30.31
CA ILE A 4 -17.33 3.97 29.27
C ILE A 4 -17.35 3.27 27.90
N ASN A 5 -18.52 2.71 27.53
CA ASN A 5 -18.81 2.23 26.17
C ASN A 5 -20.19 2.78 25.81
N ALA A 6 -20.23 3.98 25.26
CA ALA A 6 -21.45 4.57 24.70
C ALA A 6 -21.04 5.74 23.79
N ILE A 7 -20.54 5.44 22.59
CA ILE A 7 -20.54 6.31 21.37
C ILE A 7 -20.27 5.47 20.10
N THR A 8 -20.49 4.14 20.12
CA THR A 8 -20.34 3.29 18.90
C THR A 8 -21.63 2.54 18.55
N GLU A 9 -22.77 3.02 19.03
CA GLU A 9 -24.08 2.66 18.50
C GLU A 9 -24.61 3.91 17.82
N GLN A 10 -24.61 3.93 16.48
CA GLN A 10 -25.39 4.77 15.54
C GLN A 10 -24.60 4.94 14.22
N ALA A 11 -24.19 3.84 13.61
CA ALA A 11 -23.86 3.77 12.18
C ALA A 11 -24.28 2.43 11.55
N SER A 12 -25.21 1.71 12.20
CA SER A 12 -25.82 0.48 11.70
C SER A 12 -27.16 0.83 11.05
N THR A 13 -27.14 1.53 9.92
CA THR A 13 -28.32 1.68 9.08
C THR A 13 -27.86 1.70 7.63
N GLY A 14 -27.98 0.54 6.97
CA GLY A 14 -27.83 0.44 5.52
C GLY A 14 -26.73 -0.50 5.00
N LEU A 15 -26.60 -1.72 5.53
CA LEU A 15 -25.86 -2.79 4.84
C LEU A 15 -26.70 -4.06 4.75
N THR A 16 -27.88 -3.94 4.12
CA THR A 16 -28.59 -5.09 3.57
C THR A 16 -28.55 -4.99 2.05
N GLN A 17 -27.73 -5.81 1.41
CA GLN A 17 -28.06 -6.43 0.12
C GLN A 17 -27.14 -7.62 -0.17
N GLN A 18 -27.69 -8.79 0.15
CA GLN A 18 -27.64 -10.06 -0.58
C GLN A 18 -26.42 -10.35 -1.46
N SER A 19 -25.58 -11.26 -0.96
CA SER A 19 -24.61 -12.04 -1.70
C SER A 19 -25.32 -12.96 -2.69
N SER A 20 -25.60 -12.46 -3.89
CA SER A 20 -25.77 -13.33 -5.06
C SER A 20 -24.39 -13.65 -5.60
N THR A 21 -24.15 -14.92 -5.96
CA THR A 21 -22.91 -15.41 -6.58
C THR A 21 -22.82 -14.89 -8.02
N GLY A 22 -22.63 -13.59 -8.15
CA GLY A 22 -22.24 -12.86 -9.35
C GLY A 22 -21.20 -11.84 -8.90
N GLU A 23 -20.12 -11.69 -9.66
CA GLU A 23 -18.99 -10.82 -9.35
C GLU A 23 -19.47 -9.48 -8.76
N ARG A 24 -19.27 -9.26 -7.45
CA ARG A 24 -19.65 -8.01 -6.80
C ARG A 24 -18.83 -6.89 -7.43
N ARG A 25 -19.47 -6.05 -8.25
CA ARG A 25 -18.86 -4.87 -8.86
C ARG A 25 -19.02 -3.66 -7.95
N LEU A 26 -17.96 -2.87 -7.84
CA LEU A 26 -17.99 -1.60 -7.10
C LEU A 26 -18.87 -0.59 -7.84
N SER A 27 -19.67 0.17 -7.10
CA SER A 27 -20.29 1.38 -7.61
C SER A 27 -19.23 2.47 -7.90
N ALA A 28 -19.57 3.44 -8.74
CA ALA A 28 -18.65 4.53 -9.07
C ALA A 28 -18.18 5.31 -7.82
N ALA A 29 -19.06 5.48 -6.84
CA ALA A 29 -18.74 6.13 -5.58
C ALA A 29 -17.79 5.29 -4.72
N GLU A 30 -18.04 3.99 -4.56
CA GLU A 30 -17.13 3.07 -3.86
C GLU A 30 -15.74 3.03 -4.53
N PHE A 31 -15.70 3.01 -5.87
CA PHE A 31 -14.46 3.04 -6.64
C PHE A 31 -13.67 4.35 -6.42
N GLN A 32 -14.35 5.50 -6.44
CA GLN A 32 -13.71 6.79 -6.17
C GLN A 32 -13.20 6.89 -4.73
N GLN A 33 -13.93 6.31 -3.77
CA GLN A 33 -13.56 6.32 -2.35
C GLN A 33 -12.30 5.49 -2.05
N LEU A 34 -12.06 4.39 -2.79
CA LEU A 34 -10.79 3.66 -2.75
C LEU A 34 -9.58 4.51 -3.17
N GLY A 35 -9.78 5.54 -3.99
CA GLY A 35 -8.73 6.48 -4.39
C GLY A 35 -8.40 7.54 -3.33
N ALA A 36 -9.22 7.66 -2.26
CA ALA A 36 -9.10 8.68 -1.23
C ALA A 36 -8.32 8.21 0.02
N VAL A 37 -8.13 6.90 0.20
CA VAL A 37 -7.28 6.37 1.26
C VAL A 37 -5.81 6.43 0.82
N PRO A 38 -4.85 6.79 1.69
CA PRO A 38 -3.44 6.64 1.36
C PRO A 38 -3.14 5.15 1.13
N ALA A 39 -3.16 4.72 -0.13
CA ALA A 39 -3.11 3.33 -0.55
C ALA A 39 -1.95 2.53 0.08
N ALA A 40 -0.87 3.23 0.46
CA ALA A 40 0.28 2.64 1.15
C ALA A 40 -0.07 2.07 2.55
N VAL A 41 -0.91 2.75 3.34
CA VAL A 41 -1.24 2.31 4.71
C VAL A 41 -2.12 1.07 4.71
N GLU A 42 -3.13 1.04 3.84
CA GLU A 42 -4.00 -0.13 3.68
C GLU A 42 -3.23 -1.33 3.11
N TRP A 43 -2.35 -1.10 2.13
CA TRP A 43 -1.55 -2.16 1.54
C TRP A 43 -0.61 -2.80 2.57
N PHE A 44 0.10 -2.01 3.39
CA PHE A 44 0.95 -2.56 4.45
C PHE A 44 0.17 -3.31 5.53
N ALA A 45 -1.04 -2.85 5.87
CA ALA A 45 -1.90 -3.52 6.82
C ALA A 45 -2.29 -4.93 6.34
N ASN A 46 -2.44 -5.12 5.03
CA ASN A 46 -2.78 -6.38 4.37
C ASN A 46 -1.60 -7.36 4.19
N ILE A 47 -0.38 -6.98 4.57
CA ILE A 47 0.78 -7.91 4.56
C ILE A 47 0.85 -8.63 5.90
N ASP A 48 0.31 -9.84 5.99
CA ASP A 48 0.21 -10.62 7.24
C ASP A 48 1.57 -10.98 7.85
N ASN A 49 2.55 -11.29 7.01
CA ASN A 49 3.88 -11.66 7.48
C ASN A 49 4.67 -10.42 7.93
N PRO A 50 4.94 -10.25 9.24
CA PRO A 50 5.62 -9.05 9.75
C PRO A 50 7.04 -8.90 9.20
N ARG A 51 7.70 -10.01 8.84
CA ARG A 51 9.03 -9.98 8.21
C ARG A 51 8.94 -9.43 6.79
N THR A 52 7.97 -9.88 6.00
CA THR A 52 7.75 -9.36 4.64
C THR A 52 7.35 -7.90 4.68
N ARG A 53 6.46 -7.52 5.61
CA ARG A 53 6.04 -6.13 5.82
C ARG A 53 7.24 -5.22 6.08
N ARG A 54 8.09 -5.58 7.06
CA ARG A 54 9.31 -4.83 7.38
C ARG A 54 10.29 -4.76 6.21
N ALA A 55 10.44 -5.85 5.46
CA ALA A 55 11.31 -5.87 4.30
C ALA A 55 10.86 -4.88 3.23
N TYR A 56 9.55 -4.81 2.94
CA TYR A 56 8.99 -3.85 1.97
C TYR A 56 9.04 -2.41 2.47
N GLN A 57 8.83 -2.16 3.77
CA GLN A 57 9.03 -0.82 4.37
C GLN A 57 10.45 -0.31 4.13
N ASN A 58 11.45 -1.11 4.48
CA ASN A 58 12.85 -0.75 4.27
C ASN A 58 13.20 -0.55 2.78
N ASP A 59 12.59 -1.32 1.89
CA ASP A 59 12.83 -1.19 0.45
C ASP A 59 12.20 0.08 -0.12
N LEU A 60 11.01 0.47 0.36
CA LEU A 60 10.36 1.73 0.02
C LEU A 60 11.13 2.94 0.54
N GLU A 61 11.66 2.88 1.76
CA GLU A 61 12.55 3.93 2.31
C GLU A 61 13.83 4.09 1.47
N ASP A 62 14.47 2.97 1.10
CA ASP A 62 15.67 2.94 0.23
C ASP A 62 15.36 3.54 -1.15
N PHE A 63 14.18 3.25 -1.73
CA PHE A 63 13.75 3.87 -2.98
C PHE A 63 13.46 5.37 -2.82
N CYS A 64 12.71 5.78 -1.80
CA CYS A 64 12.41 7.20 -1.55
C CYS A 64 13.68 8.03 -1.36
N GLY A 65 14.67 7.49 -0.62
CA GLY A 65 15.98 8.12 -0.48
C GLY A 65 16.74 8.23 -1.81
N PHE A 66 16.61 7.23 -2.69
CA PHE A 66 17.22 7.27 -4.02
C PHE A 66 16.63 8.35 -4.93
N VAL A 67 15.30 8.49 -4.98
CA VAL A 67 14.62 9.51 -5.81
C VAL A 67 14.46 10.87 -5.12
N SER A 68 14.90 11.00 -3.86
CA SER A 68 14.75 12.21 -3.04
C SER A 68 13.30 12.68 -2.89
N LEU A 69 12.37 11.75 -2.68
CA LEU A 69 10.97 12.09 -2.41
C LEU A 69 10.83 12.66 -0.99
N ALA A 70 10.22 13.84 -0.88
CA ALA A 70 9.99 14.49 0.43
C ALA A 70 8.62 14.14 1.04
N GLY A 71 7.71 13.55 0.26
CA GLY A 71 6.38 13.17 0.74
C GLY A 71 5.64 12.20 -0.18
N ALA A 72 4.59 11.57 0.34
CA ALA A 72 3.79 10.58 -0.38
C ALA A 72 3.09 11.14 -1.63
N GLU A 73 2.78 12.44 -1.66
CA GLU A 73 2.15 13.09 -2.81
C GLU A 73 3.05 13.07 -4.06
N GLU A 74 4.37 13.08 -3.86
CA GLU A 74 5.36 13.08 -4.95
C GLU A 74 5.48 11.71 -5.62
N PHE A 75 4.97 10.62 -5.01
CA PHE A 75 4.97 9.30 -5.64
C PHE A 75 4.24 9.29 -6.98
N ARG A 76 3.25 10.17 -7.19
CA ARG A 76 2.54 10.27 -8.48
C ARG A 76 3.45 10.72 -9.63
N ALA A 77 4.56 11.38 -9.32
CA ALA A 77 5.56 11.80 -10.31
C ALA A 77 6.59 10.69 -10.62
N VAL A 78 6.59 9.58 -9.86
CA VAL A 78 7.48 8.45 -10.10
C VAL A 78 7.11 7.75 -11.40
N THR A 79 7.98 7.88 -12.39
CA THR A 79 7.88 7.17 -13.67
C THR A 79 8.75 5.89 -13.70
N ARG A 80 8.55 5.07 -14.74
CA ARG A 80 9.36 3.87 -15.02
C ARG A 80 10.87 4.16 -15.08
N SER A 81 11.29 5.34 -15.52
CA SER A 81 12.72 5.66 -15.60
C SER A 81 13.39 5.69 -14.22
N HIS A 82 12.68 6.14 -13.18
CA HIS A 82 13.19 6.11 -11.81
C HIS A 82 13.39 4.67 -11.32
N VAL A 83 12.43 3.77 -11.57
CA VAL A 83 12.51 2.36 -11.19
C VAL A 83 13.67 1.66 -11.92
N SER A 84 13.86 1.94 -13.21
CA SER A 84 14.99 1.42 -13.99
C SER A 84 16.34 1.92 -13.47
N ALA A 85 16.44 3.21 -13.14
CA ALA A 85 17.66 3.80 -12.59
C ALA A 85 18.00 3.21 -11.21
N TRP A 86 16.99 3.00 -10.36
CA TRP A 86 17.17 2.34 -9.07
C TRP A 86 17.65 0.89 -9.24
N ARG A 87 17.04 0.13 -10.16
CA ARG A 87 17.51 -1.24 -10.48
C ARG A 87 18.99 -1.25 -10.86
N ALA A 88 19.43 -0.37 -11.74
CA ALA A 88 20.84 -0.26 -12.11
C ALA A 88 21.74 0.05 -10.90
N GLN A 89 21.29 0.93 -10.00
CA GLN A 89 22.01 1.20 -8.74
C GLN A 89 22.09 -0.04 -7.83
N LEU A 90 21.02 -0.84 -7.74
CA LEU A 90 21.02 -2.08 -6.96
C LEU A 90 21.97 -3.12 -7.54
N GLU A 91 22.09 -3.19 -8.87
CA GLU A 91 23.07 -4.03 -9.59
C GLU A 91 24.51 -3.56 -9.30
N LEU A 92 24.77 -2.25 -9.34
CA LEU A 92 26.07 -1.67 -8.96
C LEU A 92 26.44 -1.91 -7.49
N ARG A 93 25.45 -2.00 -6.60
CA ARG A 93 25.64 -2.40 -5.19
C ARG A 93 25.97 -3.89 -5.02
N GLY A 94 25.99 -4.68 -6.09
CA GLY A 94 26.31 -6.10 -6.06
C GLY A 94 25.25 -6.96 -5.37
N LEU A 95 24.00 -6.49 -5.29
CA LEU A 95 22.93 -7.25 -4.64
C LEU A 95 22.56 -8.49 -5.46
N SER A 96 22.22 -9.57 -4.76
CA SER A 96 21.75 -10.79 -5.42
C SER A 96 20.45 -10.54 -6.19
N GLY A 97 20.24 -11.27 -7.28
CA GLY A 97 19.02 -11.14 -8.08
C GLY A 97 17.73 -11.40 -7.28
N ALA A 98 17.79 -12.21 -6.22
CA ALA A 98 16.65 -12.42 -5.31
C ALA A 98 16.34 -11.17 -4.48
N THR A 99 17.37 -10.49 -3.98
CA THR A 99 17.23 -9.23 -3.25
C THR A 99 16.70 -8.12 -4.15
N ILE A 100 17.21 -8.01 -5.39
CA ILE A 100 16.73 -7.02 -6.36
C ILE A 100 15.25 -7.25 -6.69
N ARG A 101 14.85 -8.50 -6.96
CA ARG A 101 13.42 -8.83 -7.22
C ARG A 101 12.52 -8.49 -6.04
N ARG A 102 12.94 -8.78 -4.80
CA ARG A 102 12.18 -8.41 -3.60
C ARG A 102 12.01 -6.89 -3.50
N LYS A 103 13.10 -6.14 -3.71
CA LYS A 103 13.11 -4.67 -3.71
C LYS A 103 12.16 -4.09 -4.74
N LEU A 104 12.17 -4.62 -5.97
CA LEU A 104 11.27 -4.18 -7.04
C LEU A 104 9.80 -4.56 -6.78
N ALA A 105 9.54 -5.64 -6.04
CA ALA A 105 8.17 -6.03 -5.68
C ALA A 105 7.55 -5.15 -4.58
N ALA A 106 8.33 -4.26 -3.96
CA ALA A 106 7.83 -3.31 -2.96
C ALA A 106 7.31 -2.00 -3.58
N LEU A 107 7.46 -1.81 -4.91
CA LEU A 107 7.01 -0.65 -5.68
C LEU A 107 5.78 -1.01 -6.52
#